data_AF-A0A431HR89-F1
#
_entry.id   AF-A0A431HR89-F1
#
_cell.length_a   1.000
_cell.length_b   1.000
_cell.length_c   1.000
_cell.angle_alpha   90.00
_cell.angle_beta   90.00
_cell.angle_gamma   90.00
#
_symmetry.space_group_name_H-M   'P 1'
#
loop_
_entity.id
_entity.type
_entity.pdbx_description
1 polymer ?
#
loop_
_entity_poly.entity_id
_entity_poly.type
_entity_poly.pdbx_seq_one_letter_code
_entity_poly.pdbx_strand_id
1 'polypeptide(L)'
;MQSVNEQKTIKTLGVIGLVSVIASQPEILGIIIALAASLISVVATYWALYLLDKKFGGLNLFKVSIYQLVIYVPLMIVMLLFPNNPDAVNSQIHMVYILFGLMMALLLLIAFTNYKMAKKLATIAKLANNAFFKYAAWLLLISAYTMPFIIGLIFFALAIILFLIGCIVYKEPTIETTLV
;
A
#
# COMPACT_ATOMS: atom_id res chain seq x y z
N MET A 1 -28.56 -1.74 8.71
CA MET A 1 -27.82 -2.98 9.10
C MET A 1 -26.60 -3.26 8.23
N GLN A 2 -26.63 -3.05 6.90
CA GLN A 2 -25.45 -3.24 6.02
C GLN A 2 -24.27 -2.30 6.36
N SER A 3 -24.51 -1.03 6.68
CA SER A 3 -23.44 -0.05 6.97
C SER A 3 -22.59 -0.41 8.20
N VAL A 4 -23.24 -0.86 9.28
CA VAL A 4 -22.60 -1.30 10.53
C VAL A 4 -21.71 -2.52 10.32
N ASN A 5 -22.09 -3.45 9.43
CA ASN A 5 -21.28 -4.62 9.14
C ASN A 5 -20.03 -4.25 8.31
N GLU A 6 -20.19 -3.40 7.29
CA GLU A 6 -19.09 -2.92 6.46
C GLU A 6 -18.07 -2.10 7.25
N GLN A 7 -18.53 -1.27 8.19
CA GLN A 7 -17.64 -0.52 9.08
C GLN A 7 -16.80 -1.47 9.98
N LYS A 8 -17.42 -2.52 10.53
CA LYS A 8 -16.69 -3.54 11.30
C LYS A 8 -15.66 -4.25 10.42
N THR A 9 -16.02 -4.60 9.18
CA THR A 9 -15.08 -5.23 8.24
C THR A 9 -13.88 -4.33 7.93
N ILE A 10 -14.08 -3.04 7.66
CA ILE A 10 -12.98 -2.08 7.40
C ILE A 10 -12.03 -2.00 8.61
N LYS A 11 -12.58 -1.97 9.83
CA LYS A 11 -11.77 -1.97 11.06
C LYS A 11 -10.96 -3.26 11.22
N THR A 12 -11.60 -4.41 11.03
CA THR A 12 -10.93 -5.72 11.11
C THR A 12 -9.80 -5.83 10.09
N LEU A 13 -10.01 -5.35 8.85
CA LEU A 13 -8.97 -5.31 7.82
C LEU A 13 -7.84 -4.35 8.17
N GLY A 14 -8.14 -3.19 8.78
CA GLY A 14 -7.14 -2.28 9.31
C GLY A 14 -6.25 -2.95 10.36
N VAL A 15 -6.84 -3.69 11.30
CA VAL A 15 -6.09 -4.44 12.33
C VAL A 15 -5.26 -5.56 11.72
N ILE A 16 -5.86 -6.41 10.88
CA ILE A 16 -5.16 -7.52 10.23
C ILE A 16 -4.00 -6.98 9.39
N GLY A 17 -4.23 -5.93 8.61
CA GLY A 17 -3.22 -5.30 7.78
C GLY A 17 -2.05 -4.78 8.61
N LEU A 18 -2.33 -4.08 9.72
CA LEU A 18 -1.31 -3.48 10.59
C LEU A 18 -0.48 -4.54 11.33
N VAL A 19 -1.14 -5.53 11.93
CA VAL A 19 -0.46 -6.66 12.59
C VAL A 19 0.44 -7.40 11.60
N SER A 20 -0.02 -7.57 10.36
CA SER A 20 0.74 -8.25 9.31
C SER A 20 1.95 -7.44 8.83
N VAL A 21 1.89 -6.09 8.83
CA VAL A 21 3.09 -5.26 8.60
C VAL A 21 4.13 -5.52 9.68
N ILE A 22 3.73 -5.53 10.95
CA ILE A 22 4.64 -5.73 12.08
C ILE A 22 5.21 -7.16 12.07
N ALA A 23 4.39 -8.16 11.75
CA ALA A 23 4.82 -9.55 11.64
C ALA A 23 5.73 -9.83 10.43
N SER A 24 5.77 -8.93 9.43
CA SER A 24 6.64 -9.07 8.26
C SER A 24 8.11 -8.75 8.50
N GLN A 25 8.51 -8.43 9.73
CA GLN A 25 9.91 -8.21 10.08
C GLN A 25 10.66 -9.55 10.08
N PRO A 26 11.63 -9.76 9.16
CA PRO A 26 12.29 -11.05 8.97
C PRO A 26 13.08 -11.52 10.20
N GLU A 27 13.49 -10.58 11.06
CA GLU A 27 14.18 -10.82 12.32
C GLU A 27 13.32 -11.57 13.36
N ILE A 28 11.99 -11.54 13.22
CA ILE A 28 11.04 -12.06 14.23
C ILE A 28 10.56 -13.47 13.90
N LEU A 29 10.29 -13.77 12.61
CA LEU A 29 9.56 -15.00 12.21
C LEU A 29 10.22 -15.78 11.06
N GLY A 30 11.37 -15.33 10.54
CA GLY A 30 12.03 -15.93 9.39
C GLY A 30 11.41 -15.53 8.04
N ILE A 31 12.19 -15.67 6.97
CA ILE A 31 11.92 -15.08 5.64
C ILE A 31 10.56 -15.54 5.07
N ILE A 32 10.19 -16.82 5.19
CA ILE A 32 8.94 -17.35 4.62
C ILE A 32 7.71 -16.76 5.31
N ILE A 33 7.74 -16.65 6.64
CA ILE A 33 6.62 -16.09 7.40
C ILE A 33 6.53 -14.58 7.17
N ALA A 34 7.68 -13.90 7.05
CA ALA A 34 7.74 -12.49 6.70
C ALA A 34 7.10 -12.19 5.32
N LEU A 35 7.37 -13.04 4.33
CA LEU A 35 6.75 -12.98 3.00
C LEU A 35 5.24 -13.23 3.04
N ALA A 36 4.78 -14.22 3.82
CA ALA A 36 3.36 -14.49 3.98
C ALA A 36 2.63 -13.32 4.67
N ALA A 37 3.21 -12.76 5.73
CA ALA A 37 2.68 -11.62 6.46
C ALA A 37 2.64 -10.36 5.57
N SER A 38 3.67 -10.10 4.78
CA SER A 38 3.66 -8.95 3.86
C SER A 38 2.55 -9.07 2.81
N LEU A 39 2.34 -10.26 2.23
CA LEU A 39 1.22 -10.52 1.32
C LEU A 39 -0.14 -10.29 1.98
N ILE A 40 -0.35 -10.79 3.20
CA ILE A 40 -1.59 -10.57 3.94
C ILE A 40 -1.83 -9.08 4.18
N SER A 41 -0.79 -8.33 4.57
CA SER A 41 -0.89 -6.90 4.80
C SER A 41 -1.32 -6.15 3.54
N VAL A 42 -0.72 -6.51 2.41
CA VAL A 42 -1.01 -5.90 1.12
C VAL A 42 -2.47 -6.20 0.70
N VAL A 43 -2.91 -7.46 0.80
CA VAL A 43 -4.29 -7.85 0.49
C VAL A 43 -5.29 -7.12 1.40
N ALA A 44 -5.04 -7.08 2.70
CA ALA A 44 -5.91 -6.41 3.67
C ALA A 44 -6.03 -4.90 3.37
N THR A 45 -4.91 -4.25 3.05
CA THR A 45 -4.86 -2.82 2.71
C THR A 45 -5.66 -2.52 1.45
N TYR A 46 -5.47 -3.30 0.38
CA TYR A 46 -6.23 -3.13 -0.87
C TYR A 46 -7.72 -3.43 -0.71
N TRP A 47 -8.08 -4.43 0.08
CA TRP A 47 -9.48 -4.72 0.37
C TRP A 47 -10.14 -3.62 1.21
N ALA A 48 -9.43 -3.04 2.17
CA ALA A 48 -9.93 -1.88 2.92
C ALA A 48 -10.15 -0.66 2.00
N LEU A 49 -9.21 -0.39 1.10
CA LEU A 49 -9.36 0.64 0.06
C LEU A 49 -10.55 0.37 -0.86
N TYR A 50 -10.78 -0.90 -1.23
CA TYR A 50 -11.95 -1.29 -2.04
C TYR A 50 -13.25 -0.88 -1.38
N LEU A 51 -13.41 -1.26 -0.11
CA LEU A 51 -14.66 -1.05 0.62
C LEU A 51 -14.90 0.44 0.82
N LEU A 52 -13.85 1.20 1.13
CA LEU A 52 -13.92 2.66 1.22
C LEU A 52 -14.25 3.31 -0.13
N ASP A 53 -13.65 2.86 -1.22
CA ASP A 53 -13.92 3.39 -2.56
C ASP A 53 -15.32 3.04 -3.04
N LYS A 54 -15.78 1.80 -2.86
CA LYS A 54 -17.15 1.38 -3.16
C LYS A 54 -18.18 2.25 -2.43
N LYS A 55 -17.86 2.67 -1.21
CA LYS A 55 -18.74 3.45 -0.35
C LYS A 55 -18.75 4.96 -0.67
N PHE A 56 -17.62 5.52 -1.09
CA PHE A 56 -17.46 6.97 -1.23
C PHE A 56 -17.11 7.45 -2.65
N GLY A 57 -16.86 6.56 -3.60
CA GLY A 57 -16.27 6.93 -4.89
C GLY A 57 -16.74 6.12 -6.09
N GLY A 58 -17.09 4.84 -5.95
CA GLY A 58 -17.53 3.99 -7.07
C GLY A 58 -16.49 3.90 -8.20
N LEU A 59 -15.19 3.94 -7.88
CA LEU A 59 -14.15 4.38 -8.80
C LEU A 59 -13.10 3.30 -9.10
N ASN A 60 -13.54 2.10 -9.53
CA ASN A 60 -12.77 1.08 -10.28
C ASN A 60 -11.23 0.97 -10.03
N LEU A 61 -10.77 1.17 -8.79
CA LEU A 61 -9.35 1.13 -8.41
C LEU A 61 -8.73 -0.27 -8.59
N PHE A 62 -9.58 -1.31 -8.60
CA PHE A 62 -9.19 -2.71 -8.66
C PHE A 62 -8.49 -3.13 -9.96
N LYS A 63 -8.73 -2.43 -11.07
CA LYS A 63 -8.02 -2.73 -12.32
C LYS A 63 -6.54 -2.39 -12.26
N VAL A 64 -6.11 -1.47 -11.38
CA VAL A 64 -4.69 -1.04 -11.28
C VAL A 64 -3.96 -1.81 -10.16
N SER A 65 -4.68 -2.28 -9.14
CA SER A 65 -4.15 -2.90 -7.92
C SER A 65 -3.56 -4.32 -8.09
N ILE A 66 -4.14 -5.18 -8.95
CA ILE A 66 -3.58 -6.52 -9.22
C ILE A 66 -2.19 -6.42 -9.86
N TYR A 67 -2.01 -5.47 -10.77
CA TYR A 67 -0.71 -5.21 -11.37
C TYR A 67 0.32 -4.80 -10.31
N GLN A 68 -0.05 -3.99 -9.31
CA GLN A 68 0.87 -3.64 -8.22
C GLN A 68 1.30 -4.86 -7.39
N LEU A 69 0.38 -5.74 -7.01
CA LEU A 69 0.72 -6.95 -6.23
C LEU A 69 1.69 -7.86 -7.00
N VAL A 70 1.44 -8.06 -8.29
CA VAL A 70 2.30 -8.83 -9.20
C VAL A 70 3.69 -8.19 -9.35
N ILE A 71 3.81 -6.88 -9.14
CA ILE A 71 5.06 -6.12 -9.27
C ILE A 71 5.86 -6.06 -7.97
N TYR A 72 5.19 -5.94 -6.82
CA TYR A 72 5.85 -5.87 -5.51
C TYR A 72 6.59 -7.17 -5.16
N VAL A 73 6.05 -8.33 -5.55
CA VAL A 73 6.65 -9.64 -5.26
C VAL A 73 8.02 -9.82 -5.93
N PRO A 74 8.18 -9.61 -7.26
CA PRO A 74 9.48 -9.61 -7.92
C PRO A 74 10.45 -8.56 -7.36
N LEU A 75 9.98 -7.34 -7.09
CA LEU A 75 10.83 -6.27 -6.56
C LEU A 75 11.45 -6.65 -5.22
N MET A 76 10.65 -7.22 -4.32
CA MET A 76 11.09 -7.65 -3.00
C MET A 76 12.05 -8.85 -3.08
N ILE A 77 11.80 -9.80 -3.99
CA ILE A 77 12.72 -10.93 -4.25
C ILE A 77 14.07 -10.43 -4.77
N VAL A 78 14.07 -9.49 -5.71
CA VAL A 78 15.31 -8.90 -6.27
C VAL A 78 16.10 -8.17 -5.17
N MET A 79 15.43 -7.37 -4.33
CA MET A 79 16.07 -6.67 -3.21
C MET A 79 16.68 -7.61 -2.16
N LEU A 80 16.08 -8.78 -1.93
CA LEU A 80 16.56 -9.76 -0.95
C LEU A 80 17.74 -10.62 -1.45
N LEU A 81 17.82 -10.88 -2.76
CA LEU A 81 18.80 -11.84 -3.32
C LEU A 81 20.11 -11.19 -3.79
N PHE A 82 20.08 -9.92 -4.21
CA PHE A 82 21.24 -9.25 -4.81
C PHE A 82 22.41 -8.86 -3.88
N PRO A 83 22.19 -8.50 -2.60
CA PRO A 83 23.30 -8.06 -1.73
C PRO A 83 24.29 -9.17 -1.34
N ASN A 84 23.95 -10.45 -1.57
CA ASN A 84 24.60 -11.57 -0.89
C ASN A 84 25.62 -12.35 -1.75
N ASN A 85 25.90 -11.95 -3.01
CA ASN A 85 26.79 -12.75 -3.86
C ASN A 85 27.59 -11.92 -4.91
N PRO A 86 28.68 -11.24 -4.51
CA PRO A 86 29.44 -10.33 -5.38
C PRO A 86 30.11 -11.03 -6.59
N ASP A 87 30.48 -12.31 -6.49
CA ASP A 87 31.11 -13.06 -7.59
C ASP A 87 30.13 -13.40 -8.73
N ALA A 88 28.84 -13.48 -8.43
CA ALA A 88 27.78 -13.68 -9.44
C ALA A 88 27.52 -12.41 -10.27
N VAL A 89 27.81 -11.22 -9.72
CA VAL A 89 27.56 -9.93 -10.38
C VAL A 89 28.49 -9.71 -11.58
N ASN A 90 29.75 -10.13 -11.48
CA ASN A 90 30.73 -9.96 -12.55
C ASN A 90 30.50 -10.91 -13.74
N SER A 91 30.00 -12.13 -13.50
CA SER A 91 29.75 -13.11 -14.56
C SER A 91 28.44 -12.88 -15.32
N GLN A 92 27.51 -12.10 -14.75
CA GLN A 92 26.17 -11.88 -15.32
C GLN A 92 25.80 -10.39 -15.44
N ILE A 93 26.78 -9.53 -15.69
CA ILE A 93 26.59 -8.07 -15.67
C ILE A 93 25.42 -7.58 -16.54
N HIS A 94 25.18 -8.22 -17.69
CA HIS A 94 24.03 -7.94 -18.56
C HIS A 94 22.69 -8.28 -17.92
N MET A 95 22.57 -9.40 -17.19
CA MET A 95 21.35 -9.71 -16.43
C MET A 95 21.14 -8.71 -15.28
N VAL A 96 22.22 -8.27 -14.63
CA VAL A 96 22.15 -7.25 -13.58
C VAL A 96 21.59 -5.93 -14.13
N TYR A 97 22.04 -5.48 -15.29
CA TYR A 97 21.50 -4.29 -15.94
C TYR A 97 20.04 -4.45 -16.38
N ILE A 98 19.66 -5.61 -16.91
CA ILE A 98 18.25 -5.91 -17.26
C ILE A 98 17.36 -5.89 -16.02
N LEU A 99 17.81 -6.51 -14.92
CA LEU A 99 17.09 -6.52 -13.65
C LEU A 99 16.99 -5.12 -13.04
N PHE A 100 18.04 -4.30 -13.15
CA PHE A 100 17.99 -2.91 -12.72
C PHE A 100 17.02 -2.08 -13.58
N GLY A 101 17.04 -2.25 -14.90
CA GLY A 101 16.08 -1.61 -15.81
C GLY A 101 14.63 -2.02 -15.51
N LEU A 102 14.39 -3.31 -15.26
CA LEU A 102 13.11 -3.83 -14.82
C LEU A 102 12.70 -3.21 -13.48
N MET A 103 13.60 -3.19 -12.49
CA MET A 103 13.36 -2.58 -11.18
C MET A 103 12.94 -1.11 -11.30
N MET A 104 13.63 -0.33 -12.13
CA MET A 104 13.30 1.08 -12.36
C MET A 104 11.94 1.25 -13.04
N ALA A 105 11.61 0.43 -14.04
CA ALA A 105 10.29 0.44 -14.68
C ALA A 105 9.17 0.06 -13.69
N LEU A 106 9.42 -0.93 -12.82
CA LEU A 106 8.49 -1.33 -11.77
C LEU A 106 8.28 -0.20 -10.75
N LEU A 107 9.35 0.46 -10.31
CA LEU A 107 9.27 1.60 -9.38
C LEU A 107 8.51 2.79 -10.00
N LEU A 108 8.71 3.08 -11.28
CA LEU A 108 7.93 4.11 -12.00
C LEU A 108 6.44 3.75 -12.09
N LEU A 109 6.12 2.47 -12.31
CA LEU A 109 4.74 2.01 -12.34
C LEU A 109 4.08 2.07 -10.96
N ILE A 110 4.83 1.77 -9.90
CA ILE A 110 4.39 1.98 -8.52
C ILE A 110 4.17 3.48 -8.26
N ALA A 111 5.09 4.35 -8.67
CA ALA A 111 4.97 5.80 -8.53
C ALA A 111 3.69 6.34 -9.18
N PHE A 112 3.44 5.95 -10.42
CA PHE A 112 2.23 6.33 -11.16
C PHE A 112 0.95 5.85 -10.45
N THR A 113 0.99 4.65 -9.87
CA THR A 113 -0.18 4.12 -9.17
C THR A 113 -0.38 4.78 -7.81
N ASN A 114 0.69 5.05 -7.07
CA ASN A 114 0.66 5.81 -5.82
C ASN A 114 0.06 7.20 -6.04
N TYR A 115 0.39 7.86 -7.15
CA TYR A 115 -0.22 9.14 -7.54
C TYR A 115 -1.74 9.03 -7.74
N LYS A 116 -2.20 8.00 -8.47
CA LYS A 116 -3.64 7.76 -8.67
C LYS A 116 -4.35 7.48 -7.35
N MET A 117 -3.73 6.63 -6.52
CA MET A 117 -4.25 6.26 -5.21
C MET A 117 -4.32 7.47 -4.26
N ALA A 118 -3.29 8.32 -4.24
CA ALA A 118 -3.25 9.55 -3.46
C ALA A 118 -4.44 10.47 -3.77
N LYS A 119 -4.73 10.71 -5.06
CA LYS A 119 -5.87 11.54 -5.48
C LYS A 119 -7.20 10.97 -4.99
N LYS A 120 -7.38 9.65 -5.09
CA LYS A 120 -8.62 8.98 -4.66
C LYS A 120 -8.77 9.00 -3.16
N LEU A 121 -7.70 8.66 -2.44
CA LEU A 121 -7.68 8.68 -0.98
C LEU A 121 -7.91 10.10 -0.44
N ALA A 122 -7.44 11.15 -1.12
CA ALA A 122 -7.73 12.53 -0.75
C ALA A 122 -9.23 12.87 -0.88
N THR A 123 -9.92 12.36 -1.91
CA THR A 123 -11.37 12.50 -2.04
C THR A 123 -12.09 11.76 -0.93
N ILE A 124 -11.73 10.50 -0.68
CA ILE A 124 -12.28 9.69 0.42
C ILE A 124 -12.05 10.37 1.77
N ALA A 125 -10.88 10.95 2.00
CA ALA A 125 -10.55 11.65 3.24
C ALA A 125 -11.47 12.85 3.51
N LYS A 126 -11.84 13.59 2.46
CA LYS A 126 -12.80 14.69 2.56
C LYS A 126 -14.21 14.19 2.90
N LEU A 127 -14.66 13.14 2.22
CA LEU A 127 -15.99 12.57 2.42
C LEU A 127 -16.14 11.84 3.77
N ALA A 128 -15.09 11.17 4.22
CA ALA A 128 -15.04 10.46 5.50
C ALA A 128 -14.67 11.37 6.69
N ASN A 129 -14.35 12.64 6.45
CA ASN A 129 -13.82 13.59 7.45
C ASN A 129 -12.73 12.97 8.36
N ASN A 130 -11.75 12.28 7.76
CA ASN A 130 -10.72 11.55 8.49
C ASN A 130 -9.32 12.11 8.19
N ALA A 131 -8.68 12.67 9.23
CA ALA A 131 -7.35 13.27 9.13
C ALA A 131 -6.27 12.24 8.73
N PHE A 132 -6.36 10.99 9.19
CA PHE A 132 -5.38 9.95 8.87
C PHE A 132 -5.37 9.62 7.37
N PHE A 133 -6.55 9.57 6.74
CA PHE A 133 -6.65 9.39 5.29
C PHE A 133 -6.08 10.58 4.52
N LYS A 134 -6.25 11.80 5.05
CA LYS A 134 -5.65 13.01 4.43
C LYS A 134 -4.12 12.95 4.48
N TYR A 135 -3.54 12.60 5.62
CA TYR A 135 -2.08 12.46 5.75
C TYR A 135 -1.53 11.32 4.91
N ALA A 136 -2.20 10.16 4.89
CA ALA A 136 -1.84 9.04 4.03
C ALA A 136 -1.87 9.44 2.53
N ALA A 137 -2.89 10.19 2.09
CA ALA A 137 -2.96 10.69 0.71
C ALA A 137 -1.80 11.62 0.36
N TRP A 138 -1.44 12.54 1.27
CA TRP A 138 -0.27 13.43 1.08
C TRP A 138 1.04 12.65 1.00
N LEU A 139 1.25 11.67 1.87
CA LEU A 139 2.46 10.84 1.86
C LEU A 139 2.54 9.95 0.62
N LEU A 140 1.43 9.40 0.13
CA LEU A 140 1.39 8.69 -1.16
C LEU A 140 1.75 9.60 -2.34
N LEU A 141 1.32 10.87 -2.30
CA LEU A 141 1.66 11.85 -3.32
C LEU A 141 3.17 12.16 -3.30
N ILE A 142 3.74 12.41 -2.12
CA ILE A 142 5.18 12.65 -1.95
C ILE A 142 5.98 11.42 -2.39
N SER A 143 5.53 10.22 -2.00
CA SER A 143 6.12 8.95 -2.42
C SER A 143 6.15 8.81 -3.95
N ALA A 144 5.06 9.15 -4.63
CA ALA A 144 4.99 9.10 -6.09
C ALA A 144 6.01 10.03 -6.79
N TYR A 145 6.29 11.20 -6.22
CA TYR A 145 7.29 12.13 -6.79
C TYR A 145 8.72 11.78 -6.41
N THR A 146 8.93 11.08 -5.30
CA THR A 146 10.26 10.73 -4.79
C THR A 146 10.73 9.34 -5.19
N MET A 147 9.87 8.51 -5.77
CA MET A 147 10.29 7.33 -6.51
C MET A 147 11.06 7.73 -7.78
N PRO A 148 12.13 7.02 -8.15
CA PRO A 148 12.52 5.67 -7.71
C PRO A 148 13.51 5.62 -6.53
N PHE A 149 13.77 6.74 -5.84
CA PHE A 149 14.69 6.74 -4.71
C PHE A 149 14.11 6.00 -3.50
N ILE A 150 15.00 5.44 -2.66
CA ILE A 150 14.65 4.72 -1.42
C ILE A 150 13.76 5.57 -0.51
N ILE A 151 13.96 6.89 -0.49
CA ILE A 151 13.14 7.80 0.31
C ILE A 151 11.65 7.74 -0.07
N GLY A 152 11.32 7.51 -1.35
CA GLY A 152 9.95 7.33 -1.80
C GLY A 152 9.31 6.04 -1.31
N LEU A 153 10.10 4.98 -1.10
CA LEU A 153 9.63 3.74 -0.46
C LEU A 153 9.34 3.94 1.03
N ILE A 154 10.14 4.76 1.73
CA ILE A 154 9.90 5.09 3.14
C ILE A 154 8.58 5.85 3.29
N PHE A 155 8.36 6.88 2.46
CA PHE A 155 7.09 7.62 2.47
C PHE A 155 5.89 6.74 2.10
N PHE A 156 6.07 5.79 1.17
CA PHE A 156 5.04 4.81 0.85
C PHE A 156 4.67 3.95 2.07
N ALA A 157 5.67 3.36 2.74
CA ALA A 157 5.46 2.51 3.90
C ALA A 157 4.74 3.26 5.04
N LEU A 158 5.16 4.49 5.33
CA LEU A 158 4.51 5.35 6.31
C LEU A 158 3.06 5.68 5.93
N ALA A 159 2.79 5.91 4.64
CA ALA A 159 1.43 6.17 4.16
C ALA A 159 0.50 4.97 4.37
N ILE A 160 1.00 3.74 4.13
CA ILE A 160 0.25 2.51 4.36
C ILE A 160 -0.08 2.33 5.85
N ILE A 161 0.88 2.58 6.74
CA ILE A 161 0.66 2.51 8.19
C ILE A 161 -0.42 3.52 8.61
N LEU A 162 -0.32 4.78 8.19
CA LEU A 162 -1.33 5.80 8.50
C LEU A 162 -2.69 5.48 7.91
N PHE A 163 -2.73 4.90 6.72
CA PHE A 163 -3.98 4.45 6.11
C PHE A 163 -4.65 3.35 6.94
N LEU A 164 -3.88 2.34 7.39
CA LEU A 164 -4.39 1.25 8.22
C LEU A 164 -4.87 1.75 9.59
N ILE A 165 -4.14 2.66 10.22
CA ILE A 165 -4.59 3.35 11.44
C ILE A 165 -5.89 4.12 11.17
N GLY A 166 -5.96 4.83 10.04
CA GLY A 166 -7.16 5.52 9.60
C GLY A 166 -8.36 4.58 9.45
N CYS A 167 -8.16 3.34 8.98
CA CYS A 167 -9.20 2.32 8.88
C CYS A 167 -9.67 1.81 10.26
N ILE A 168 -8.77 1.70 11.24
CA ILE A 168 -9.10 1.29 12.61
C ILE A 168 -9.93 2.38 13.31
N VAL A 169 -9.51 3.63 13.19
CA VAL A 169 -10.15 4.79 13.81
C VAL A 169 -11.40 5.24 13.04
N TYR A 170 -11.61 4.72 11.82
CA TYR A 170 -12.72 5.09 10.96
C TYR A 170 -14.08 4.97 11.66
N LYS A 171 -14.77 6.11 11.72
CA LYS A 171 -16.17 6.21 12.09
C LYS A 171 -16.95 6.63 10.85
N GLU A 172 -18.10 6.01 10.62
CA GLU A 172 -19.01 6.52 9.61
C GLU A 172 -19.33 7.98 9.96
N PRO A 173 -19.24 8.92 8.99
CA PRO A 173 -19.77 10.24 9.22
C PRO A 173 -21.26 10.08 9.51
N THR A 174 -21.67 10.42 10.74
CA THR A 174 -23.08 10.67 11.02
C THR A 174 -23.48 11.79 10.09
N ILE A 175 -24.34 11.49 9.13
CA ILE A 175 -25.06 12.51 8.40
C ILE A 175 -25.91 13.18 9.48
N GLU A 176 -25.39 14.23 10.10
CA GLU A 176 -26.28 15.26 10.63
C GLU A 176 -27.05 15.71 9.40
N THR A 177 -28.32 15.32 9.37
CA THR A 177 -29.35 16.02 8.65
C THR A 177 -29.28 17.49 9.05
N THR A 178 -28.40 18.27 8.42
CA THR A 178 -28.68 19.67 8.17
C THR A 178 -29.70 19.70 7.05
N LEU A 179 -30.94 19.35 7.42
CA LEU A 179 -32.08 20.14 6.99
C LEU A 179 -31.81 21.55 7.54
N VAL A 180 -31.38 22.45 6.65
CA VAL A 180 -31.80 23.84 6.47
C VAL A 180 -30.93 24.43 5.36
#